data_AF-Q75IQ1-F1
#
_entry.id   AF-Q75IQ1-F1
#
_cell.length_a   1.000
_cell.length_b   1.000
_cell.length_c   1.000
_cell.angle_alpha   90.00
_cell.angle_beta   90.00
_cell.angle_gamma   90.00
#
_symmetry.space_group_name_H-M   'P 1'
#
loop_
_entity.id
_entity.type
_entity.pdbx_description
1 polymer ?
#
loop_
_entity_poly.entity_id
_entity_poly.type
_entity_poly.pdbx_seq_one_letter_code
_entity_poly.pdbx_strand_id
1 'polypeptide(L)'
;MDEPVQEQRHLVHIRSKMLLSEILRSIGANEARYNCHAVTDGYVGSAEASVYGVRGGEEPFLVRAHGIPAIRPCDAEESAAHALIAVIKKECRVEIEDTNWLDMNRYHAKVFRLKRALGRVRKERNSLAKKARLLEIGWDRALDSLAFVNQICNDTCSFALGGPGADDLNHREVGVLYDVHRLGEYAESKMDEGLANLSSATDRCL
;
A
#
# COMPACT_ATOMS: atom_id res chain seq x y z
N MET A 1 6.03 31.85 53.57
CA MET A 1 5.59 32.70 52.44
C MET A 1 5.81 31.84 51.21
N ASP A 2 4.84 30.98 50.88
CA ASP A 2 4.96 30.13 49.72
C ASP A 2 4.83 31.01 48.48
N GLU A 3 5.93 31.15 47.73
CA GLU A 3 5.89 31.78 46.42
C GLU A 3 4.94 30.98 45.52
N PRO A 4 4.03 31.66 44.77
CA PRO A 4 3.13 30.97 43.88
C PRO A 4 3.97 30.27 42.82
N VAL A 5 3.95 28.93 42.84
CA VAL A 5 4.50 28.09 41.78
C VAL A 5 3.84 28.58 40.49
N GLN A 6 4.59 29.31 39.66
CA GLN A 6 4.17 29.61 38.30
C GLN A 6 3.99 28.27 37.61
N GLU A 7 2.74 27.82 37.51
CA GLU A 7 2.39 26.63 36.73
C GLU A 7 3.04 26.80 35.36
N GLN A 8 4.03 25.97 35.06
CA GLN A 8 4.63 25.93 33.74
C GLN A 8 3.56 25.50 32.75
N ARG A 9 2.92 26.49 32.12
CA ARG A 9 1.94 26.24 31.07
C ARG A 9 2.71 25.84 29.81
N HIS A 10 2.59 24.57 29.44
CA HIS A 10 3.07 24.12 28.14
C HIS A 10 2.10 24.62 27.06
N LEU A 11 2.58 25.54 26.22
CA LEU A 11 1.82 25.99 25.06
C LEU A 11 1.95 24.95 23.94
N VAL A 12 0.83 24.40 23.50
CA VAL A 12 0.79 23.40 22.43
C VAL A 12 0.25 24.06 21.16
N HIS A 13 1.08 24.13 20.12
CA HIS A 13 0.64 24.61 18.80
C HIS A 13 -0.05 23.47 18.03
N ILE A 14 -1.34 23.66 17.76
CA ILE A 14 -2.13 22.74 16.95
C ILE A 14 -2.22 23.28 15.53
N ARG A 15 -2.07 22.37 14.54
CA ARG A 15 -2.35 22.71 13.15
C ARG A 15 -3.85 22.88 12.94
N SER A 16 -4.26 24.04 12.45
CA SER A 16 -5.59 24.43 12.01
C SER A 16 -6.21 23.40 11.09
N LYS A 17 -5.45 22.76 10.19
CA LYS A 17 -5.99 21.67 9.34
C LYS A 17 -6.57 20.51 10.17
N MET A 18 -5.92 20.17 11.28
CA MET A 18 -6.34 19.08 12.17
C MET A 18 -7.56 19.48 12.99
N LEU A 19 -7.53 20.69 13.56
CA LEU A 19 -8.66 21.28 14.27
C LEU A 19 -9.91 21.34 13.39
N LEU A 20 -9.75 21.79 12.16
CA LEU A 20 -10.82 21.85 11.16
C LEU A 20 -11.43 20.48 10.87
N SER A 21 -10.61 19.44 10.69
CA SER A 21 -11.11 18.08 10.47
C SER A 21 -11.96 17.56 11.64
N GLU A 22 -11.64 17.96 12.87
CA GLU A 22 -12.44 17.56 14.02
C GLU A 22 -13.76 18.31 14.09
N ILE A 23 -13.71 19.64 13.92
CA ILE A 23 -14.90 20.48 13.86
C ILE A 23 -15.88 19.95 12.82
N LEU A 24 -15.40 19.67 11.61
CA LEU A 24 -16.21 19.15 10.52
C LEU A 24 -16.85 17.82 10.88
N ARG A 25 -16.11 16.89 11.49
CA ARG A 25 -16.66 15.61 11.93
C ARG A 25 -17.75 15.79 12.99
N SER A 26 -17.52 16.65 13.98
CA SER A 26 -18.46 16.90 15.08
C SER A 26 -19.77 17.51 14.61
N ILE A 27 -19.75 18.33 13.55
CA ILE A 27 -20.96 18.92 12.96
C ILE A 27 -21.54 18.08 11.82
N GLY A 28 -21.03 16.87 11.57
CA GLY A 28 -21.52 15.98 10.51
C GLY A 28 -21.22 16.47 9.09
N ALA A 29 -20.16 17.25 8.89
CA ALA A 29 -19.71 17.75 7.61
C ALA A 29 -18.70 16.82 6.92
N ASN A 30 -18.55 17.01 5.60
CA ASN A 30 -17.52 16.32 4.83
C ASN A 30 -16.11 16.82 5.17
N GLU A 31 -15.10 16.00 4.87
CA GLU A 31 -13.70 16.44 4.94
C GLU A 31 -13.46 17.68 4.06
N ALA A 32 -12.69 18.63 4.58
CA ALA A 32 -12.30 19.82 3.84
C ALA A 32 -11.43 19.47 2.63
N ARG A 33 -11.76 20.06 1.48
CA ARG A 33 -10.94 20.05 0.29
C ARG A 33 -10.04 21.27 0.29
N TYR A 34 -8.77 21.06 -0.01
CA TYR A 34 -7.77 22.11 -0.06
C TYR A 34 -7.30 22.28 -1.51
N ASN A 35 -7.25 23.53 -1.96
CA ASN A 35 -6.58 23.91 -3.19
C ASN A 35 -5.50 24.93 -2.87
N CYS A 36 -4.36 24.84 -3.53
CA CYS A 36 -3.25 25.75 -3.36
C CYS A 36 -2.76 26.19 -4.74
N HIS A 37 -2.62 27.50 -4.94
CA HIS A 37 -2.18 28.08 -6.21
C HIS A 37 -1.03 29.05 -5.99
N ALA A 38 -0.10 29.08 -6.94
CA ALA A 38 1.03 30.01 -6.91
C ALA A 38 0.56 31.44 -7.22
N VAL A 39 1.12 32.41 -6.52
CA VAL A 39 0.98 33.86 -6.73
C VAL A 39 2.37 34.48 -6.81
N THR A 40 2.47 35.76 -7.18
CA THR A 40 3.76 36.45 -7.44
C THR A 40 4.81 36.23 -6.34
N ASP A 41 4.41 36.29 -5.06
CA ASP A 41 5.31 36.20 -3.90
C ASP A 41 5.07 34.95 -3.02
N GLY A 42 4.52 33.87 -3.58
CA GLY A 42 4.33 32.62 -2.84
C GLY A 42 3.09 31.83 -3.26
N TYR A 43 2.32 31.38 -2.29
CA TYR A 43 1.15 30.53 -2.49
C TYR A 43 -0.04 31.03 -1.69
N VAL A 44 -1.23 30.92 -2.28
CA VAL A 44 -2.50 31.15 -1.58
C VAL A 44 -3.26 29.82 -1.54
N GLY A 45 -3.69 29.47 -0.32
CA GLY A 45 -4.54 28.31 -0.08
C GLY A 45 -6.01 28.73 -0.05
N SER A 46 -6.88 27.83 -0.49
CA SER A 46 -8.31 27.88 -0.24
C SER A 46 -8.76 26.55 0.34
N ALA A 47 -9.70 26.59 1.28
CA ALA A 47 -10.32 25.41 1.85
C ALA A 47 -11.84 25.51 1.68
N GLU A 48 -12.48 24.39 1.36
CA GLU A 48 -13.93 24.30 1.30
C GLU A 48 -14.45 23.01 1.93
N ALA A 49 -15.63 23.05 2.54
CA ALA A 49 -16.29 21.88 3.10
C ALA A 49 -17.81 22.00 2.91
N SER A 50 -18.47 20.86 2.71
CA SER A 50 -19.94 20.79 2.69
C SER A 50 -20.42 20.37 4.07
N VAL A 51 -21.29 21.17 4.65
CA VAL A 51 -21.85 20.94 5.98
C VAL A 51 -23.34 20.65 5.82
N TYR A 52 -23.86 19.72 6.61
CA TYR A 52 -25.23 19.23 6.52
C TYR A 52 -26.04 19.64 7.76
N GLY A 53 -27.35 19.87 7.62
CA GLY A 53 -28.29 19.95 8.74
C GLY A 53 -28.23 21.20 9.63
N VAL A 54 -27.20 22.04 9.57
CA VAL A 54 -27.06 23.20 10.50
C VAL A 54 -28.13 24.28 10.29
N ARG A 55 -28.68 24.41 9.08
CA ARG A 55 -29.73 25.41 8.76
C ARG A 55 -31.15 24.83 8.74
N GLY A 56 -31.36 23.60 9.20
CA GLY A 56 -32.66 22.92 9.13
C GLY A 56 -33.10 22.52 7.71
N GLY A 57 -32.23 22.67 6.71
CA GLY A 57 -32.42 22.16 5.35
C GLY A 57 -31.71 20.82 5.15
N GLU A 58 -32.28 19.96 4.29
CA GLU A 58 -31.66 18.70 3.88
C GLU A 58 -30.47 18.90 2.93
N GLU A 59 -30.41 20.06 2.24
CA GLU A 59 -29.34 20.33 1.27
C GLU A 59 -28.01 20.70 1.95
N PRO A 60 -26.88 20.15 1.47
CA PRO A 60 -25.56 20.55 1.95
C PRO A 60 -25.29 22.01 1.65
N PHE A 61 -24.83 22.77 2.64
CA PHE A 61 -24.31 24.11 2.42
C PHE A 61 -22.79 24.08 2.30
N LEU A 62 -22.26 24.76 1.28
CA LEU A 62 -20.83 24.87 1.03
C LEU A 62 -20.25 26.07 1.82
N VAL A 63 -19.27 25.80 2.68
CA VAL A 63 -18.42 26.84 3.28
C VAL A 63 -17.08 26.85 2.56
N ARG A 64 -16.59 28.05 2.21
CA ARG A 64 -15.29 28.25 1.58
C ARG A 64 -14.58 29.41 2.25
N ALA A 65 -13.25 29.30 2.37
CA ALA A 65 -12.40 30.39 2.81
C ALA A 65 -11.08 30.40 2.05
N HIS A 66 -10.48 31.59 1.96
CA HIS A 66 -9.16 31.82 1.41
C HIS A 66 -8.22 32.20 2.55
N GLY A 67 -7.05 31.56 2.60
CA GLY A 67 -5.98 31.90 3.52
C GLY A 67 -5.22 33.16 3.06
N ILE A 68 -4.33 33.63 3.93
CA ILE A 68 -3.34 34.64 3.55
C ILE A 68 -2.21 34.01 2.71
N PRO A 69 -1.54 34.79 1.83
CA PRO A 69 -0.38 34.32 1.09
C PRO A 69 0.73 33.83 2.03
N ALA A 70 1.39 32.73 1.66
CA ALA A 70 2.53 32.19 2.38
C ALA A 70 3.62 31.68 1.43
N ILE A 71 4.86 31.65 1.91
CA ILE A 71 6.03 31.24 1.10
C ILE A 71 5.94 29.76 0.68
N ARG A 72 5.40 28.89 1.55
CA ARG A 72 5.28 27.45 1.28
C ARG A 72 3.82 27.04 1.10
N PRO A 73 3.52 26.08 0.21
CA PRO A 73 2.16 25.58 0.01
C PRO A 73 1.51 25.05 1.30
N CYS A 74 2.29 24.38 2.15
CA CYS A 74 1.78 23.82 3.40
C CYS A 74 1.34 24.89 4.41
N ASP A 75 2.01 26.05 4.43
CA ASP A 75 1.64 27.16 5.30
C ASP A 75 0.41 27.91 4.74
N ALA A 76 0.28 27.97 3.40
CA ALA A 76 -0.88 28.53 2.73
C ALA A 76 -2.15 27.69 2.97
N GLU A 77 -2.05 26.36 2.91
CA GLU A 77 -3.15 25.45 3.29
C GLU A 77 -3.52 25.56 4.77
N GLU A 78 -2.53 25.71 5.64
CA GLU A 78 -2.73 25.89 7.07
C GLU A 78 -3.46 27.21 7.36
N SER A 79 -3.09 28.28 6.68
CA SER A 79 -3.80 29.56 6.73
C SER A 79 -5.23 29.44 6.21
N ALA A 80 -5.45 28.71 5.12
CA ALA A 80 -6.78 28.47 4.57
C ALA A 80 -7.68 27.67 5.55
N ALA A 81 -7.10 26.68 6.25
CA ALA A 81 -7.80 25.98 7.32
C ALA A 81 -8.20 26.91 8.45
N HIS A 82 -7.28 27.79 8.88
CA HIS A 82 -7.57 28.76 9.93
C HIS A 82 -8.71 29.71 9.53
N ALA A 83 -8.67 30.22 8.29
CA ALA A 83 -9.74 31.06 7.75
C ALA A 83 -11.08 30.31 7.68
N LEU A 84 -11.08 29.04 7.27
CA LEU A 84 -12.30 28.23 7.19
C LEU A 84 -12.88 27.93 8.58
N ILE A 85 -12.05 27.71 9.59
CA ILE A 85 -12.51 27.59 10.99
C ILE A 85 -13.26 28.85 11.40
N ALA A 86 -12.72 30.04 11.10
CA ALA A 86 -13.38 31.30 11.45
C ALA A 86 -14.76 31.43 10.74
N VAL A 87 -14.85 31.03 9.47
CA VAL A 87 -16.12 30.98 8.73
C VAL A 87 -17.09 30.00 9.40
N ILE A 88 -16.65 28.79 9.76
CA ILE A 88 -17.51 27.77 10.39
C ILE A 88 -17.99 28.24 11.77
N LYS A 89 -17.13 28.82 12.60
CA LYS A 89 -17.52 29.37 13.90
C LYS A 89 -18.65 30.40 13.75
N LYS A 90 -18.55 31.27 12.74
CA LYS A 90 -19.56 32.29 12.46
C LYS A 90 -20.85 31.71 11.87
N GLU A 91 -20.74 30.95 10.78
CA GLU A 91 -21.88 30.47 9.99
C GLU A 91 -22.61 29.30 10.65
N CYS A 92 -21.88 28.44 11.38
CA CYS A 92 -22.39 27.23 11.98
C CYS A 92 -22.58 27.33 13.50
N ARG A 93 -22.28 28.50 14.10
CA ARG A 93 -22.36 28.76 15.55
C ARG A 93 -21.61 27.71 16.39
N VAL A 94 -20.45 27.30 15.91
CA VAL A 94 -19.60 26.31 16.58
C VAL A 94 -18.71 27.00 17.62
N GLU A 95 -18.76 26.50 18.84
CA GLU A 95 -17.79 26.81 19.89
C GLU A 95 -16.76 25.68 19.99
N ILE A 96 -15.53 26.05 20.33
CA ILE A 96 -14.40 25.12 20.41
C ILE A 96 -13.93 25.10 21.86
N GLU A 97 -14.10 23.96 22.53
CA GLU A 97 -13.61 23.76 23.90
C GLU A 97 -12.13 23.35 23.90
N ASP A 98 -11.30 24.13 24.59
CA ASP A 98 -9.84 23.92 24.56
C ASP A 98 -9.31 22.80 25.48
N THR A 99 -10.18 22.19 26.28
CA THR A 99 -9.77 21.27 27.35
C THR A 99 -9.51 19.83 26.87
N ASN A 100 -10.11 19.40 25.76
CA ASN A 100 -10.01 18.02 25.26
C ASN A 100 -8.81 17.77 24.30
N TRP A 101 -7.87 18.73 24.21
CA TRP A 101 -6.86 18.73 23.13
C TRP A 101 -5.68 17.79 23.33
N LEU A 102 -5.30 17.49 24.58
CA LEU A 102 -4.17 16.57 24.85
C LEU A 102 -4.44 15.17 24.31
N ASP A 103 -5.68 14.69 24.44
CA ASP A 103 -6.09 13.38 23.96
C ASP A 103 -6.16 13.34 22.42
N MET A 104 -6.66 14.41 21.81
CA MET A 104 -6.68 14.55 20.35
C MET A 104 -5.27 14.55 19.75
N ASN A 105 -4.32 15.32 20.31
CA ASN A 105 -2.93 15.32 19.86
C ASN A 105 -2.29 13.94 19.96
N ARG A 106 -2.55 13.20 21.04
CA ARG A 106 -2.08 11.82 21.21
C ARG A 106 -2.68 10.88 20.17
N TYR A 107 -3.98 10.98 19.92
CA TYR A 107 -4.67 10.18 18.90
C TYR A 107 -4.07 10.42 17.51
N HIS A 108 -3.90 11.67 17.10
CA HIS A 108 -3.34 12.00 15.79
C HIS A 108 -1.88 11.57 15.63
N ALA A 109 -1.05 11.73 16.66
CA ALA A 109 0.33 11.21 16.64
C ALA A 109 0.35 9.69 16.41
N LYS A 110 -0.56 8.94 17.06
CA LYS A 110 -0.73 7.50 16.85
C LYS A 110 -1.21 7.18 15.43
N VAL A 111 -2.24 7.85 14.93
CA VAL A 111 -2.76 7.67 13.56
C VAL A 111 -1.68 7.95 12.51
N PHE A 112 -0.87 8.99 12.68
CA PHE A 112 0.20 9.30 11.74
C PHE A 112 1.32 8.25 11.75
N ARG A 113 1.68 7.72 12.92
CA ARG A 113 2.61 6.59 13.04
C ARG A 113 2.06 5.34 12.35
N LEU A 114 0.77 5.06 12.52
CA LEU A 114 0.09 3.94 11.86
C LEU A 114 0.07 4.11 10.33
N LYS A 115 -0.27 5.30 9.81
CA LYS A 115 -0.22 5.58 8.37
C LYS A 115 1.18 5.36 7.78
N ARG A 116 2.24 5.79 8.49
CA ARG A 116 3.63 5.53 8.07
C ARG A 116 3.98 4.03 8.11
N ALA A 117 3.55 3.31 9.15
CA ALA A 117 3.76 1.87 9.24
C ALA A 117 3.05 1.13 8.10
N LEU A 118 1.78 1.44 7.86
CA LEU A 118 1.00 0.90 6.75
C LEU A 118 1.67 1.21 5.40
N GLY A 119 2.21 2.42 5.22
CA GLY A 119 2.96 2.79 4.02
C GLY A 119 4.21 1.91 3.80
N ARG A 120 4.92 1.54 4.86
CA ARG A 120 6.06 0.59 4.77
C ARG A 120 5.61 -0.81 4.42
N VAL A 121 4.59 -1.33 5.11
CA VAL A 121 4.01 -2.66 4.84
C VAL A 121 3.53 -2.76 3.39
N ARG A 122 2.87 -1.72 2.85
CA ARG A 122 2.46 -1.68 1.43
C ARG A 122 3.65 -1.75 0.46
N LYS A 123 4.74 -1.05 0.76
CA LYS A 123 5.96 -1.10 -0.06
C LYS A 123 6.61 -2.49 -0.02
N GLU A 124 6.71 -3.09 1.16
CA GLU A 124 7.24 -4.45 1.33
C GLU A 124 6.39 -5.48 0.60
N ARG A 125 5.07 -5.43 0.75
CA ARG A 125 4.12 -6.28 0.00
C ARG A 125 4.30 -6.14 -1.51
N ASN A 126 4.43 -4.91 -2.02
CA ASN A 126 4.65 -4.71 -3.46
C ASN A 126 5.98 -5.30 -3.93
N SER A 127 7.05 -5.19 -3.11
CA SER A 127 8.33 -5.82 -3.42
C SER A 127 8.23 -7.35 -3.39
N LEU A 128 7.49 -7.92 -2.43
CA LEU A 128 7.26 -9.36 -2.34
C LEU A 128 6.46 -9.87 -3.54
N ALA A 129 5.39 -9.17 -3.92
CA ALA A 129 4.60 -9.52 -5.11
C ALA A 129 5.47 -9.53 -6.39
N LYS A 130 6.40 -8.57 -6.54
CA LYS A 130 7.34 -8.56 -7.67
C LYS A 130 8.30 -9.77 -7.63
N LYS A 131 8.80 -10.13 -6.45
CA LYS A 131 9.67 -11.31 -6.29
C LYS A 131 8.92 -12.62 -6.56
N ALA A 132 7.69 -12.75 -6.07
CA ALA A 132 6.83 -13.90 -6.32
C ALA A 132 6.58 -14.10 -7.83
N ARG A 133 6.26 -13.02 -8.55
CA ARG A 133 6.09 -13.09 -10.02
C ARG A 133 7.37 -13.51 -10.76
N LEU A 134 8.54 -13.09 -10.29
CA LEU A 134 9.81 -13.53 -10.88
C LEU A 134 10.10 -15.01 -10.58
N LEU A 135 9.74 -15.48 -9.39
CA LEU A 135 9.84 -16.89 -9.00
C LEU A 135 8.94 -17.75 -9.90
N GLU A 136 7.69 -17.34 -10.11
CA GLU A 136 6.72 -17.99 -11.00
C GLU A 136 7.28 -18.14 -12.43
N ILE A 137 7.77 -17.04 -13.03
CA ILE A 137 8.40 -17.10 -14.37
C ILE A 137 9.62 -18.02 -14.39
N GLY A 138 10.45 -18.00 -13.34
CA GLY A 138 11.61 -18.87 -13.22
C GLY A 138 11.23 -20.34 -13.12
N TRP A 139 10.12 -20.61 -12.43
CA TRP A 139 9.57 -21.95 -12.26
C TRP A 139 9.01 -22.51 -13.56
N ASP A 140 8.18 -21.76 -14.28
CA ASP A 140 7.62 -22.18 -15.57
C ASP A 140 8.73 -22.57 -16.55
N ARG A 141 9.80 -21.77 -16.63
CA ARG A 141 10.96 -22.08 -17.47
C ARG A 141 11.71 -23.35 -17.05
N ALA A 142 11.78 -23.63 -15.75
CA ALA A 142 12.39 -24.85 -15.25
C ALA A 142 11.57 -26.08 -15.63
N LEU A 143 10.24 -25.99 -15.52
CA LEU A 143 9.32 -27.04 -15.99
C LEU A 143 9.44 -27.25 -17.49
N ASP A 144 9.44 -26.19 -18.30
CA ASP A 144 9.62 -26.29 -19.75
C ASP A 144 10.94 -26.99 -20.11
N SER A 145 12.03 -26.67 -19.39
CA SER A 145 13.34 -27.27 -19.61
C SER A 145 13.35 -28.76 -19.25
N LEU A 146 12.69 -29.15 -18.15
CA LEU A 146 12.58 -30.55 -17.73
C LEU A 146 11.71 -31.36 -18.70
N ALA A 147 10.58 -30.80 -19.14
CA ALA A 147 9.73 -31.41 -20.16
C ALA A 147 10.50 -31.61 -21.48
N PHE A 148 11.31 -30.63 -21.88
CA PHE A 148 12.17 -30.75 -23.06
C PHE A 148 13.22 -31.85 -22.93
N VAL A 149 13.88 -31.97 -21.76
CA VAL A 149 14.82 -33.08 -21.49
C VAL A 149 14.10 -34.42 -21.56
N ASN A 150 12.93 -34.56 -20.93
CA ASN A 150 12.15 -35.79 -20.96
C ASN A 150 11.77 -36.18 -22.41
N GLN A 151 11.34 -35.20 -23.22
CA GLN A 151 11.03 -35.43 -24.63
C GLN A 151 12.25 -35.93 -25.42
N ILE A 152 13.42 -35.30 -25.26
CA ILE A 152 14.66 -35.76 -25.91
C ILE A 152 15.01 -37.20 -25.50
N CYS A 153 14.89 -37.52 -24.22
CA CYS A 153 15.15 -38.87 -23.71
C CYS A 153 14.21 -39.89 -24.37
N ASN A 154 12.91 -39.58 -24.44
CA ASN A 154 11.90 -40.43 -25.07
C ASN A 154 12.14 -40.59 -26.58
N ASP A 155 12.38 -39.50 -27.31
CA ASP A 155 12.64 -39.52 -28.75
C ASP A 155 13.89 -40.35 -29.07
N THR A 156 14.95 -40.20 -28.28
CA THR A 156 16.20 -40.97 -28.44
C THR A 156 15.95 -42.46 -28.24
N CYS A 157 15.21 -42.84 -27.19
CA CYS A 157 14.92 -44.24 -26.90
C CYS A 157 13.98 -44.84 -27.96
N SER A 158 12.92 -44.14 -28.36
CA SER A 158 11.99 -44.60 -29.39
C SER A 158 12.68 -44.75 -30.75
N PHE A 159 13.55 -43.81 -31.13
CA PHE A 159 14.30 -43.90 -32.38
C PHE A 159 15.27 -45.09 -32.37
N ALA A 160 16.02 -45.27 -31.29
CA ALA A 160 17.03 -46.32 -31.21
C ALA A 160 16.42 -47.73 -31.06
N LEU A 161 15.37 -47.89 -30.27
CA LEU A 161 14.72 -49.19 -29.99
C LEU A 161 13.66 -49.58 -31.03
N GLY A 162 13.06 -48.62 -31.74
CA GLY A 162 12.06 -48.87 -32.78
C GLY A 162 12.61 -48.77 -34.21
N GLY A 163 13.86 -48.34 -34.38
CA GLY A 163 14.48 -48.15 -35.69
C GLY A 163 14.97 -49.46 -36.34
N PRO A 164 15.28 -49.46 -37.65
CA PRO A 164 15.74 -50.64 -38.38
C PRO A 164 17.05 -51.24 -37.87
N GLY A 165 17.82 -50.51 -37.04
CA GLY A 165 19.05 -50.98 -36.40
C GLY A 165 18.89 -51.42 -34.94
N ALA A 166 17.66 -51.52 -34.42
CA ALA A 166 17.42 -51.90 -33.03
C ALA A 166 17.95 -53.30 -32.69
N ASP A 167 17.83 -54.25 -33.62
CA ASP A 167 18.31 -55.63 -33.47
C ASP A 167 19.85 -55.72 -33.52
N ASP A 168 20.53 -54.71 -34.07
CA ASP A 168 22.00 -54.66 -34.19
C ASP A 168 22.69 -54.05 -32.96
N LEU A 169 21.92 -53.55 -31.97
CA LEU A 169 22.47 -52.92 -30.78
C LEU A 169 23.19 -53.93 -29.89
N ASN A 170 24.42 -53.59 -29.49
CA ASN A 170 25.14 -54.39 -28.51
C ASN A 170 24.66 -54.09 -27.07
N HIS A 171 24.99 -54.97 -26.12
CA HIS A 171 24.60 -54.83 -24.72
C HIS A 171 25.01 -53.48 -24.08
N ARG A 172 26.13 -52.88 -24.51
CA ARG A 172 26.59 -51.60 -23.98
C ARG A 172 25.72 -50.45 -24.49
N GLU A 173 25.34 -50.47 -25.76
CA GLU A 173 24.45 -49.47 -26.36
C GLU A 173 23.05 -49.52 -25.75
N VAL A 174 22.51 -50.74 -25.56
CA VAL A 174 21.25 -50.94 -24.83
C VAL A 174 21.34 -50.39 -23.39
N GLY A 175 22.47 -50.60 -22.73
CA GLY A 175 22.73 -50.04 -21.39
C GLY A 175 22.69 -48.51 -21.36
N VAL A 176 23.29 -47.84 -22.35
CA VAL A 176 23.26 -46.37 -22.47
C VAL A 176 21.83 -45.87 -22.69
N LEU A 177 21.04 -46.53 -23.53
CA LEU A 177 19.63 -46.16 -23.75
C LEU A 177 18.79 -46.31 -22.48
N TYR A 178 19.05 -47.35 -21.68
CA TYR A 178 18.42 -47.53 -20.39
C TYR A 178 18.78 -46.42 -19.39
N ASP A 179 20.04 -45.98 -19.37
CA ASP A 179 20.47 -44.83 -18.56
C ASP A 179 19.80 -43.52 -19.00
N VAL A 180 19.63 -43.30 -20.31
CA VAL A 180 18.91 -42.14 -20.86
C VAL A 180 17.43 -42.18 -20.47
N HIS A 181 16.79 -43.35 -20.52
CA HIS A 181 15.40 -43.51 -20.08
C HIS A 181 15.23 -43.20 -18.59
N ARG A 182 16.13 -43.72 -17.74
CA ARG A 182 16.16 -43.41 -16.30
C ARG A 182 16.35 -41.92 -16.02
N LEU A 183 17.11 -41.21 -16.85
CA LEU A 183 17.25 -39.76 -16.72
C LEU A 183 15.92 -39.04 -17.00
N GLY A 184 15.13 -39.51 -17.97
CA GLY A 184 13.77 -39.02 -18.25
C GLY A 184 12.83 -39.24 -17.06
N GLU A 185 12.77 -40.47 -16.53
CA GLU A 185 11.98 -40.80 -15.33
C GLU A 185 12.39 -39.95 -14.12
N TYR A 186 13.69 -39.72 -13.94
CA TYR A 186 14.20 -38.85 -12.88
C TYR A 186 13.75 -37.40 -13.07
N ALA A 187 13.79 -36.87 -14.28
CA ALA A 187 13.35 -35.52 -14.59
C ALA A 187 11.85 -35.34 -14.29
N GLU A 188 11.00 -36.30 -14.69
CA GLU A 188 9.57 -36.32 -14.38
C GLU A 188 9.29 -36.37 -12.87
N SER A 189 9.95 -37.28 -12.15
CA SER A 189 9.85 -37.37 -10.70
C SER A 189 10.21 -36.05 -10.00
N LYS A 190 11.23 -35.34 -10.50
CA LYS A 190 11.62 -34.03 -9.94
C LYS A 190 10.63 -32.91 -10.27
N MET A 191 9.95 -32.96 -11.41
CA MET A 191 8.85 -32.03 -11.71
C MET A 191 7.69 -32.21 -10.74
N ASP A 192 7.26 -33.46 -10.51
CA ASP A 192 6.16 -33.78 -9.60
C ASP A 192 6.46 -33.38 -8.15
N GLU A 193 7.67 -33.71 -7.66
CA GLU A 193 8.13 -33.29 -6.33
C GLU A 193 8.13 -31.76 -6.19
N GLY A 194 8.59 -31.07 -7.24
CA GLY A 194 8.59 -29.61 -7.33
C GLY A 194 7.19 -29.00 -7.21
N LEU A 195 6.24 -29.50 -8.00
CA LEU A 195 4.85 -29.04 -8.01
C LEU A 195 4.14 -29.30 -6.68
N ALA A 196 4.38 -30.45 -6.05
CA ALA A 196 3.83 -30.77 -4.73
C ALA A 196 4.36 -29.81 -3.66
N ASN A 197 5.66 -29.54 -3.65
CA ASN A 197 6.29 -28.60 -2.71
C ASN A 197 5.76 -27.18 -2.87
N LEU A 198 5.55 -26.72 -4.11
CA LEU A 198 4.98 -25.39 -4.37
C LEU A 198 3.52 -25.27 -3.95
N SER A 199 2.71 -26.29 -4.23
CA SER A 199 1.31 -26.32 -3.80
C SER A 199 1.23 -26.22 -2.27
N SER A 200 2.03 -27.04 -1.55
CA SER A 200 2.13 -26.99 -0.09
C SER A 200 2.64 -25.65 0.47
N ALA A 201 3.57 -24.98 -0.23
CA ALA A 201 4.05 -23.67 0.19
C ALA A 201 2.99 -22.58 -0.03
N THR A 202 2.24 -22.66 -1.13
CA THR A 202 1.16 -21.73 -1.46
C THR A 202 0.02 -21.83 -0.45
N ASP A 203 -0.39 -23.05 -0.08
CA ASP A 203 -1.43 -23.29 0.93
C ASP A 203 -1.07 -22.75 2.32
N ARG A 204 0.22 -22.66 2.65
CA ARG A 204 0.70 -22.09 3.92
C ARG A 204 0.75 -20.56 3.92
N CYS A 205 0.71 -19.94 2.75
CA CYS A 205 0.80 -18.49 2.58
C CYS A 205 -0.56 -17.81 2.42
N LEU A 206 -1.60 -18.57 2.06
CA LEU A 206 -3.00 -18.14 2.00
C LEU A 206 -3.70 -18.33 3.35
#